data_AF-A0A067EUW3-F1
#
_entry.id   AF-A0A067EUW3-F1
#
_cell.length_a   1.000
_cell.length_b   1.000
_cell.length_c   1.000
_cell.angle_alpha   90.00
_cell.angle_beta   90.00
_cell.angle_gamma   90.00
#
_symmetry.space_group_name_H-M   'P 1'
#
loop_
_entity.id
_entity.type
_entity.pdbx_description
1 polymer ?
#
loop_
_entity_poly.entity_id
_entity_poly.type
_entity_poly.pdbx_seq_one_letter_code
_entity_poly.pdbx_strand_id
1 'polypeptide(L)'
;MCFLLRILAVTYSHVALAFEPKPLQNFCTRIAEAQVSPAVNVALSPGLNTPGISVAGIYYAPWSINPPHTDPRASEILTVITIASAVFGLNTLITSEVLSKVFQVDKKFVDQIQSKF
;
A
#
# COMPACT_ATOMS: atom_id res chain seq x y z
N MET A 1 -40.88 25.88 -10.36
CA MET A 1 -40.98 24.51 -9.81
C MET A 1 -40.24 23.46 -10.66
N CYS A 2 -40.47 23.37 -11.97
CA CYS A 2 -39.90 22.28 -12.80
C CYS A 2 -38.37 22.31 -13.04
N PHE A 3 -37.75 23.49 -13.10
CA PHE A 3 -36.29 23.61 -13.29
C PHE A 3 -35.48 23.13 -12.07
N LEU A 4 -35.96 23.41 -10.85
CA LEU A 4 -35.34 22.94 -9.61
C LEU A 4 -35.38 21.41 -9.48
N LEU A 5 -36.49 20.78 -9.86
CA LEU A 5 -36.64 19.31 -9.88
C LEU A 5 -35.69 18.65 -10.89
N ARG A 6 -35.43 19.29 -12.03
CA ARG A 6 -34.48 18.82 -13.06
C ARG A 6 -33.03 18.93 -12.57
N ILE A 7 -32.66 20.02 -11.89
CA ILE A 7 -31.32 20.20 -11.33
C ILE A 7 -31.03 19.15 -10.25
N LEU A 8 -31.99 18.86 -9.36
CA LEU A 8 -31.84 17.85 -8.31
C LEU A 8 -31.63 16.42 -8.89
N ALA A 9 -32.31 16.11 -10.00
CA ALA A 9 -32.21 14.81 -10.67
C ALA A 9 -30.86 14.61 -11.40
N VAL A 10 -30.29 15.68 -11.96
CA VAL A 10 -28.96 15.63 -12.62
C VAL A 10 -27.84 15.48 -11.60
N THR A 11 -27.95 16.10 -10.41
CA THR A 11 -26.95 15.93 -9.35
C THR A 11 -26.96 14.52 -8.73
N TYR A 12 -28.11 13.84 -8.69
CA TYR A 12 -28.22 12.49 -8.10
C TYR A 12 -27.72 11.37 -9.02
N SER A 13 -27.56 11.64 -10.32
CA SER A 13 -27.22 10.63 -11.33
C SER A 13 -25.73 10.53 -11.65
N HIS A 14 -24.86 11.29 -10.97
CA HIS A 14 -23.42 11.33 -11.24
C HIS A 14 -22.54 10.65 -10.18
N VAL A 15 -23.13 10.08 -9.12
CA VAL A 15 -22.37 9.39 -8.07
C VAL A 15 -22.71 7.90 -8.13
N ALA A 16 -21.94 7.15 -8.92
CA ALA A 16 -21.92 5.69 -8.87
C ALA A 16 -20.77 5.26 -7.97
N LEU A 17 -21.07 4.82 -6.74
CA LEU A 17 -20.08 4.22 -5.86
C LEU A 17 -19.98 2.72 -6.19
N ALA A 18 -18.86 2.30 -6.78
CA ALA A 18 -18.58 0.90 -7.03
C ALA A 18 -17.71 0.35 -5.88
N PHE A 19 -18.31 -0.45 -5.01
CA PHE A 19 -17.60 -1.22 -3.99
C PHE A 19 -17.54 -2.70 -4.39
N GLU A 20 -16.50 -3.40 -3.95
CA GLU A 20 -16.41 -4.85 -4.09
C GLU A 20 -17.57 -5.52 -3.29
N PRO A 21 -18.29 -6.48 -3.87
CA PRO A 21 -19.38 -7.16 -3.16
C PRO A 21 -18.84 -7.96 -1.98
N LYS A 22 -19.66 -8.13 -0.94
CA LYS A 22 -19.28 -8.90 0.26
C LYS A 22 -18.96 -10.36 -0.10
N PRO A 23 -17.95 -10.99 0.53
CA PRO A 23 -17.67 -12.40 0.33
C PRO A 23 -18.87 -13.28 0.71
N LEU A 24 -19.14 -14.31 -0.09
CA LEU A 24 -20.13 -15.34 0.20
C LEU A 24 -19.55 -16.54 0.97
N GLN A 25 -18.22 -16.62 1.04
CA GLN A 25 -17.45 -17.69 1.66
C GLN A 25 -16.13 -17.14 2.20
N ASN A 26 -15.43 -17.93 3.03
CA ASN A 26 -14.20 -17.48 3.68
C ASN A 26 -13.08 -17.13 2.67
N PHE A 27 -12.92 -17.92 1.61
CA PHE A 27 -11.87 -17.70 0.60
C PHE A 27 -12.37 -18.07 -0.79
N CYS A 28 -12.05 -17.27 -1.80
CA CYS A 28 -12.33 -17.58 -3.21
C CYS A 28 -11.10 -17.28 -4.07
N THR A 29 -10.02 -18.03 -3.88
CA THR A 29 -8.74 -17.78 -4.58
C THR A 29 -8.88 -17.85 -6.10
N ARG A 30 -8.39 -16.84 -6.82
CA ARG A 30 -8.29 -16.86 -8.29
C ARG A 30 -7.24 -17.91 -8.73
N ILE A 31 -7.39 -18.48 -9.93
CA ILE A 31 -6.32 -19.27 -10.56
C ILE A 31 -5.44 -18.32 -11.37
N ALA A 32 -4.15 -18.26 -11.02
CA ALA A 32 -3.16 -17.41 -11.70
C ALA A 32 -1.74 -17.93 -11.46
N GLU A 33 -0.82 -17.48 -12.32
CA GLU A 33 0.60 -17.80 -12.23
C GLU A 33 1.32 -16.90 -11.21
N ALA A 34 2.43 -17.39 -10.66
CA ALA A 34 3.21 -16.63 -9.69
C ALA A 34 4.02 -15.53 -10.39
N GLN A 35 3.88 -14.29 -9.92
CA GLN A 35 4.65 -13.14 -10.39
C GLN A 35 5.13 -12.31 -9.20
N VAL A 36 6.38 -11.83 -9.26
CA VAL A 36 6.92 -10.89 -8.26
C VAL A 36 6.57 -9.47 -8.71
N SER A 37 5.89 -8.73 -7.84
CA SER A 37 5.48 -7.35 -8.10
C SER A 37 5.38 -6.57 -6.79
N PRO A 38 5.70 -5.26 -6.79
CA PRO A 38 5.42 -4.39 -5.66
C PRO A 38 3.92 -4.13 -5.47
N ALA A 39 3.08 -4.42 -6.48
CA ALA A 39 1.63 -4.35 -6.38
C ALA A 39 1.03 -5.71 -5.99
N VAL A 40 0.16 -5.69 -4.97
CA VAL A 40 -0.56 -6.82 -4.41
C VAL A 40 -2.05 -6.59 -4.68
N ASN A 41 -2.56 -7.19 -5.74
CA ASN A 41 -3.96 -7.08 -6.16
C ASN A 41 -4.46 -8.43 -6.70
N VAL A 42 -5.75 -8.53 -7.04
CA VAL A 42 -6.37 -9.78 -7.49
C VAL A 42 -5.72 -10.41 -8.75
N ALA A 43 -5.02 -9.64 -9.58
CA ALA A 43 -4.35 -10.17 -10.76
C ALA A 43 -3.04 -10.91 -10.42
N LEU A 44 -2.37 -10.50 -9.35
CA LEU A 44 -1.02 -10.97 -8.97
C LEU A 44 -0.99 -11.77 -7.68
N SER A 45 -1.98 -11.56 -6.82
CA SER A 45 -2.14 -12.21 -5.52
C SER A 45 -3.53 -12.83 -5.49
N PRO A 46 -3.65 -14.08 -5.96
CA PRO A 46 -4.96 -14.64 -6.29
C PRO A 46 -5.89 -14.80 -5.07
N GLY A 47 -5.32 -14.86 -3.87
CA GLY A 47 -6.06 -14.88 -2.60
C GLY A 47 -6.78 -13.58 -2.24
N LEU A 48 -6.52 -12.48 -2.95
CA LEU A 48 -7.20 -11.19 -2.75
C LEU A 48 -8.54 -11.08 -3.50
N ASN A 49 -9.00 -12.15 -4.15
CA ASN A 49 -10.33 -12.17 -4.74
C ASN A 49 -11.39 -12.26 -3.64
N THR A 50 -12.32 -11.28 -3.59
CA THR A 50 -13.44 -11.07 -2.63
C THR A 50 -13.17 -10.27 -1.34
N PRO A 51 -11.98 -10.26 -0.69
CA PRO A 51 -11.72 -9.40 0.46
C PRO A 51 -11.92 -7.90 0.23
N GLY A 52 -11.86 -7.44 -1.03
CA GLY A 52 -12.02 -6.03 -1.37
C GLY A 52 -10.84 -5.15 -0.96
N ILE A 53 -9.64 -5.74 -0.82
CA ILE A 53 -8.41 -5.03 -0.50
C ILE A 53 -7.34 -5.26 -1.56
N SER A 54 -6.46 -4.28 -1.71
CA SER A 54 -5.23 -4.33 -2.49
C SER A 54 -4.18 -3.42 -1.84
N VAL A 55 -2.91 -3.72 -2.02
CA VAL A 55 -1.79 -2.97 -1.43
C VAL A 55 -0.73 -2.75 -2.49
N ALA A 56 -0.08 -1.60 -2.51
CA ALA A 56 1.08 -1.35 -3.37
C ALA A 56 2.24 -0.78 -2.55
N GLY A 57 3.44 -1.32 -2.78
CA GLY A 57 4.68 -0.73 -2.29
C GLY A 57 5.22 0.27 -3.32
N ILE A 58 5.42 1.53 -2.91
CA ILE A 58 6.01 2.56 -3.77
C ILE A 58 7.35 2.98 -3.17
N TYR A 59 8.44 2.75 -3.92
CA TYR A 59 9.78 3.13 -3.53
C TYR A 59 10.18 4.43 -4.24
N TYR A 60 10.45 5.47 -3.47
CA TYR A 60 10.87 6.76 -4.00
C TYR A 60 12.39 6.88 -3.97
N ALA A 61 13.00 7.00 -5.15
CA ALA A 61 14.37 7.51 -5.27
C ALA A 61 14.38 9.04 -5.03
N PRO A 62 15.55 9.66 -4.76
CA PRO A 62 15.65 11.11 -4.66
C PRO A 62 15.04 11.79 -5.88
N TRP A 63 14.16 12.79 -5.66
CA TRP A 63 13.43 13.53 -6.69
C TRP A 63 12.37 12.73 -7.48
N SER A 64 12.14 11.47 -7.13
CA SER A 64 11.07 10.67 -7.74
C SER A 64 9.69 11.23 -7.40
N ILE A 65 8.77 11.18 -8.36
CA ILE A 65 7.38 11.61 -8.19
C ILE A 65 6.49 10.47 -8.65
N ASN A 66 5.46 10.16 -7.85
CA ASN A 66 4.33 9.37 -8.33
C ASN A 66 3.41 10.34 -9.06
N PRO A 67 3.23 10.23 -10.39
CA PRO A 67 2.46 11.20 -11.15
C PRO A 67 1.04 11.36 -10.61
N PRO A 68 0.41 12.55 -10.78
CA PRO A 68 -0.98 12.73 -10.42
C PRO A 68 -1.86 11.70 -11.13
N HIS A 69 -2.60 10.90 -10.36
CA HIS A 69 -3.53 9.89 -10.86
C HIS A 69 -4.72 9.79 -9.90
N THR A 70 -5.73 9.04 -10.33
CA THR A 70 -6.96 8.78 -9.57
C THR A 70 -7.34 7.33 -9.70
N ASP A 71 -7.75 6.70 -8.62
CA ASP A 71 -8.33 5.37 -8.66
C ASP A 71 -9.86 5.47 -8.75
N PRO A 72 -10.46 5.04 -9.89
CA PRO A 72 -11.89 5.25 -10.12
C PRO A 72 -12.80 4.34 -9.29
N ARG A 73 -12.25 3.33 -8.61
CA ARG A 73 -13.00 2.26 -7.93
C ARG A 73 -12.53 1.99 -6.50
N ALA A 74 -11.61 2.80 -5.98
CA ALA A 74 -11.02 2.57 -4.67
C ALA A 74 -10.64 3.89 -4.01
N SER A 75 -10.63 3.88 -2.68
CA SER A 75 -9.95 4.89 -1.88
C SER A 75 -8.61 4.33 -1.44
N GLU A 76 -7.55 5.14 -1.48
CA GLU A 76 -6.22 4.75 -1.02
C GLU A 76 -5.92 5.35 0.35
N ILE A 77 -5.27 4.56 1.23
CA ILE A 77 -4.70 5.03 2.49
C ILE A 77 -3.18 4.85 2.40
N LEU A 78 -2.44 5.94 2.48
CA LEU A 78 -0.99 5.96 2.33
C LEU A 78 -0.29 5.91 3.70
N THR A 79 0.73 5.07 3.82
CA THR A 79 1.65 5.05 4.97
C THR A 79 3.08 5.25 4.46
N VAL A 80 3.77 6.24 5.01
CA VAL A 80 5.18 6.50 4.65
C VAL A 80 6.08 5.77 5.62
N ILE A 81 6.92 4.87 5.08
CA ILE A 81 7.93 4.15 5.84
C ILE A 81 9.30 4.59 5.33
N THR A 82 10.15 5.08 6.22
CA THR A 82 11.54 5.38 5.88
C THR A 82 12.39 4.13 6.03
N ILE A 83 13.40 3.96 5.16
CA ILE A 83 14.34 2.83 5.25
C ILE A 83 14.99 2.81 6.64
N ALA A 84 15.36 3.98 7.17
CA ALA A 84 15.99 4.06 8.49
C ALA A 84 15.06 3.58 9.60
N SER A 85 13.78 3.96 9.60
CA SER A 85 12.81 3.45 10.59
C SER A 85 12.56 1.96 10.45
N ALA A 86 12.45 1.44 9.22
CA ALA A 86 12.26 0.01 8.95
C ALA A 86 13.47 -0.85 9.36
N VAL A 87 14.68 -0.31 9.26
CA VAL A 87 15.93 -1.05 9.55
C VAL A 87 16.38 -0.88 11.01
N PHE A 88 16.29 0.33 11.56
CA PHE A 88 16.86 0.66 12.87
C PHE A 88 15.83 0.85 13.98
N GLY A 89 14.54 1.05 13.67
CA GLY A 89 13.46 1.22 14.65
C GLY A 89 12.78 -0.08 15.10
N LEU A 90 13.31 -1.24 14.69
CA LEU A 90 12.77 -2.53 15.11
C LEU A 90 13.29 -2.89 16.50
N ASN A 91 12.37 -3.07 17.45
CA ASN A 91 12.67 -3.50 18.82
C ASN A 91 13.27 -4.92 18.90
N THR A 92 13.14 -5.71 17.83
CA THR A 92 13.67 -7.07 17.76
C THR A 92 14.28 -7.40 16.40
N LEU A 93 15.34 -8.22 16.45
CA LEU A 93 15.85 -9.18 15.44
C LEU A 93 17.09 -8.82 14.61
N ILE A 94 17.48 -7.56 14.41
CA ILE A 94 18.74 -7.28 13.69
C ILE A 94 19.81 -6.81 14.66
N THR A 95 20.75 -7.71 14.99
CA THR A 95 21.89 -7.37 15.85
C THR A 95 22.78 -6.35 15.15
N SER A 96 23.38 -5.44 15.92
CA SER A 96 24.30 -4.45 15.36
C SER A 96 25.54 -5.07 14.71
N GLU A 97 25.82 -6.36 14.94
CA GLU A 97 26.83 -7.13 14.22
C GLU A 97 26.44 -7.45 12.77
N VAL A 98 25.16 -7.77 12.50
CA VAL A 98 24.69 -8.01 11.13
C VAL A 98 24.64 -6.69 10.37
N LEU A 99 24.11 -5.64 11.00
CA LEU A 99 24.02 -4.31 10.40
C LEU A 99 25.41 -3.72 10.10
N SER A 100 26.39 -3.88 11.00
CA SER A 100 27.75 -3.40 10.78
C SER A 100 28.40 -4.07 9.57
N LYS A 101 28.17 -5.36 9.36
CA LYS A 101 28.64 -6.11 8.18
C LYS A 101 27.92 -5.70 6.89
N VAL A 102 26.59 -5.56 6.93
CA VAL A 102 25.78 -5.18 5.75
C VAL A 102 26.11 -3.78 5.27
N PHE A 103 26.17 -2.82 6.20
CA PHE A 103 26.47 -1.43 5.87
C PHE A 103 27.97 -1.14 5.79
N GLN A 104 28.83 -2.10 6.15
CA GLN A 104 30.29 -1.95 6.17
C GLN A 104 30.74 -0.77 7.03
N VAL A 105 30.18 -0.67 8.23
CA VAL A 105 30.43 0.40 9.22
C VAL A 105 30.73 -0.20 10.60
N ASP A 106 31.25 0.60 11.53
CA ASP A 106 31.50 0.14 12.89
C ASP A 106 30.22 -0.15 13.67
N LYS A 107 30.27 -1.16 14.55
CA LYS A 107 29.16 -1.51 15.44
C LYS A 107 28.70 -0.32 16.29
N LYS A 108 29.64 0.48 16.80
CA LYS A 108 29.35 1.70 17.60
C LYS A 108 28.52 2.71 16.80
N PHE A 109 28.76 2.82 15.49
CA PHE A 109 28.00 3.71 14.63
C PHE A 109 26.58 3.22 14.42
N VAL A 110 26.39 1.91 14.24
CA VAL A 110 25.05 1.29 14.21
C VAL A 110 24.30 1.51 15.52
N ASP A 111 24.94 1.26 16.67
CA ASP A 111 24.32 1.42 17.99
C ASP A 111 23.89 2.89 18.22
N GLN A 112 24.70 3.86 17.76
CA GLN A 112 24.36 5.29 17.79
C GLN A 112 23.18 5.66 16.89
N ILE A 113 22.97 4.97 15.77
CA ILE A 113 21.82 5.20 14.89
C ILE A 113 20.58 4.58 15.52
N GLN A 114 20.67 3.34 16.01
CA GLN A 114 19.56 2.64 16.67
C GLN A 114 19.05 3.41 17.88
N SER A 115 19.91 4.08 18.64
CA SER A 115 19.47 4.89 19.79
C SER A 115 18.63 6.13 19.42
N LYS A 116 18.48 6.45 18.12
CA LYS A 116 17.69 7.60 17.64
C LYS A 116 16.28 7.23 17.15
N PHE A 117 15.95 5.94 17.14
CA PHE A 117 14.65 5.41 16.76
C PHE A 117 14.00 4.72 17.97
#